data_AF-A0A957AMB3-F1
#
_entry.id   AF-A0A957AMB3-F1
#
_cell.length_a   1.000
_cell.length_b   1.000
_cell.length_c   1.000
_cell.angle_alpha   90.00
_cell.angle_beta   90.00
_cell.angle_gamma   90.00
#
_symmetry.space_group_name_H-M   'P 1'
#
loop_
_entity.id
_entity.type
_entity.pdbx_description
1 polymer ?
#
loop_
_entity_poly.entity_id
_entity_poly.type
_entity_poly.pdbx_seq_one_letter_code
_entity_poly.pdbx_strand_id
1 'polypeptide(L)'
;MKHSNYLPYGVLALGVDAATFFVAWLVLPELVSRLQQPDGWNALLVSGVFVFFVAGVFLLRRLKATPQGRPEWLSRGARAALALFFAFVLSLMLAWQLGFFASAFEADTTQMGEGGAASYFVFGPGAWLAFSLIYVLVFAFRVEPALDEGKTGYWIAALLGLATAGGMTLVMAAQAHVIGLALGGGWWWSVFAFVVLALLFLPVRLLYLSRTTGLRSPVAGAAVVGLGVVLLVLVARQMS
;
A
#
# COMPACT_ATOMS: atom_id res chain seq x y z
N MET A 1 -13.19 10.18 -36.17
CA MET A 1 -12.53 10.02 -34.85
C MET A 1 -13.10 8.77 -34.19
N LYS A 2 -12.30 7.72 -33.98
CA LYS A 2 -12.77 6.52 -33.24
C LYS A 2 -12.97 6.91 -31.78
N HIS A 3 -14.20 6.87 -31.28
CA HIS A 3 -14.47 6.88 -29.85
C HIS A 3 -13.89 5.58 -29.27
N SER A 4 -12.63 5.61 -28.82
CA SER A 4 -12.06 4.49 -28.10
C SER A 4 -12.83 4.35 -26.79
N ASN A 5 -13.38 3.16 -26.54
CA ASN A 5 -14.13 2.88 -25.33
C ASN A 5 -13.13 2.60 -24.19
N TYR A 6 -12.93 3.56 -23.28
CA TYR A 6 -12.02 3.43 -22.13
C TYR A 6 -12.64 2.73 -20.93
N LEU A 7 -13.91 2.35 -21.03
CA LEU A 7 -14.66 1.61 -20.01
C LEU A 7 -13.95 0.33 -19.52
N PRO A 8 -13.28 -0.48 -20.38
CA PRO A 8 -12.59 -1.69 -19.95
C PRO A 8 -11.52 -1.43 -18.87
N TYR A 9 -10.85 -0.27 -18.86
CA TYR A 9 -9.85 0.06 -17.84
C TYR A 9 -10.49 0.35 -16.48
N GLY A 10 -11.62 1.06 -16.47
CA GLY A 10 -12.37 1.29 -15.23
C GLY A 10 -12.96 -0.01 -14.67
N VAL A 11 -13.44 -0.89 -15.55
CA VAL A 11 -13.91 -2.23 -15.16
C VAL A 11 -12.77 -3.09 -14.61
N LEU A 12 -11.56 -3.00 -15.18
CA LEU A 12 -10.39 -3.68 -14.62
C LEU A 12 -10.13 -3.26 -13.17
N ALA A 13 -10.19 -1.96 -12.87
CA ALA A 13 -10.01 -1.46 -11.52
C ALA A 13 -11.02 -2.08 -10.54
N LEU A 14 -12.30 -2.08 -10.90
CA LEU A 14 -13.37 -2.69 -10.12
C LEU A 14 -13.21 -4.21 -9.97
N GLY A 15 -12.80 -4.90 -11.04
CA GLY A 15 -12.53 -6.33 -11.03
C GLY A 15 -11.41 -6.69 -10.06
N VAL A 16 -10.33 -5.89 -10.03
CA VAL A 16 -9.25 -6.08 -9.05
C VAL A 16 -9.71 -5.78 -7.63
N ASP A 17 -10.57 -4.77 -7.41
CA ASP A 17 -11.13 -4.49 -6.08
C ASP A 17 -12.01 -5.66 -5.60
N ALA A 18 -12.88 -6.19 -6.46
CA ALA A 18 -13.69 -7.37 -6.17
C ALA A 18 -12.84 -8.63 -5.90
N ALA A 19 -11.78 -8.84 -6.68
CA ALA A 19 -10.84 -9.94 -6.45
C ALA A 19 -10.08 -9.76 -5.12
N THR A 20 -9.63 -8.54 -4.82
CA THR A 20 -8.94 -8.21 -3.56
C THR A 20 -9.87 -8.45 -2.37
N PHE A 21 -11.14 -8.05 -2.49
CA PHE A 21 -12.16 -8.33 -1.49
C PHE A 21 -12.38 -9.83 -1.28
N PHE A 22 -12.53 -10.59 -2.37
CA PHE A 22 -12.71 -12.03 -2.29
C PHE A 22 -11.49 -12.75 -1.67
N VAL A 23 -10.28 -12.35 -2.07
CA VAL A 23 -9.05 -12.88 -1.47
C VAL A 23 -8.95 -12.50 0.00
N ALA A 24 -9.31 -11.26 0.37
CA ALA A 24 -9.39 -10.86 1.77
C ALA A 24 -10.37 -11.73 2.56
N TRP A 25 -11.51 -12.08 1.95
CA TRP A 25 -12.50 -12.92 2.59
C TRP A 25 -11.90 -14.25 3.07
N LEU A 26 -11.05 -14.85 2.24
CA LEU A 26 -10.42 -16.15 2.46
C LEU A 26 -9.14 -16.07 3.30
N VAL A 27 -8.26 -15.11 3.00
CA VAL A 27 -6.86 -15.14 3.49
C VAL A 27 -6.66 -14.24 4.71
N LEU A 28 -7.49 -13.22 4.92
CA LEU A 28 -7.27 -12.25 5.99
C LEU A 28 -7.22 -12.86 7.40
N PRO A 29 -8.08 -13.82 7.80
CA PRO A 29 -8.00 -14.43 9.13
C PRO A 29 -6.68 -15.15 9.38
N GLU A 30 -6.21 -15.93 8.41
CA GLU A 30 -4.94 -16.65 8.46
C GLU A 30 -3.76 -15.66 8.51
N LEU A 31 -3.82 -14.61 7.68
CA LEU A 31 -2.79 -13.59 7.65
C LEU A 31 -2.70 -12.80 8.96
N VAL A 32 -3.83 -12.49 9.59
CA VAL A 32 -3.89 -11.88 10.92
C VAL A 32 -3.26 -12.81 11.95
N SER A 33 -3.71 -14.07 12.02
CA SER A 33 -3.17 -15.06 12.97
C SER A 33 -1.66 -15.21 12.83
N ARG A 34 -1.16 -15.20 11.59
CA ARG A 34 0.27 -15.27 11.32
C ARG A 34 1.01 -14.02 11.79
N LEU A 35 0.49 -12.83 11.51
CA LEU A 35 1.13 -11.55 11.82
C LEU A 35 1.03 -11.17 13.31
N GLN A 36 0.21 -11.85 14.11
CA GLN A 36 0.09 -11.62 15.56
C GLN A 36 1.40 -11.83 16.31
N GLN A 37 2.24 -12.76 15.85
CA GLN A 37 3.55 -13.02 16.45
C GLN A 37 4.62 -12.25 15.67
N PRO A 38 5.30 -11.27 16.29
CA PRO A 38 6.43 -10.60 15.66
C PRO A 38 7.54 -11.61 15.35
N ASP A 39 7.87 -11.79 14.07
CA ASP A 39 8.98 -12.62 13.66
C ASP A 39 9.67 -12.09 12.38
N GLY A 40 10.89 -12.57 12.14
CA GLY A 40 11.66 -12.19 10.94
C GLY A 40 11.02 -12.64 9.63
N TRP A 41 10.23 -13.72 9.64
CA TRP A 41 9.54 -14.23 8.45
C TRP A 41 8.37 -13.33 8.03
N ASN A 42 7.67 -12.75 8.99
CA ASN A 42 6.59 -11.81 8.82
C ASN A 42 7.13 -10.46 8.38
N ALA A 43 8.26 -10.02 8.94
CA ALA A 43 8.99 -8.87 8.42
C ALA A 43 9.40 -9.08 6.95
N LEU A 44 9.88 -10.27 6.59
CA LEU A 44 10.20 -10.63 5.21
C LEU A 44 8.96 -10.67 4.31
N LEU A 45 7.84 -11.20 4.80
CA LEU A 45 6.56 -11.22 4.09
C LEU A 45 6.10 -9.78 3.77
N VAL A 46 6.05 -8.91 4.78
CA VAL A 46 5.68 -7.50 4.62
C VAL A 46 6.62 -6.80 3.64
N SER A 47 7.93 -7.00 3.79
CA SER A 47 8.96 -6.41 2.92
C SER A 47 8.87 -6.92 1.49
N GLY A 48 8.62 -8.22 1.29
CA GLY A 48 8.49 -8.85 -0.02
C GLY A 48 7.27 -8.32 -0.77
N VAL A 49 6.11 -8.28 -0.11
CA VAL A 49 4.89 -7.68 -0.68
C VAL A 49 5.10 -6.19 -0.99
N PHE A 50 5.82 -5.46 -0.13
CA PHE A 50 6.20 -4.07 -0.40
C PHE A 50 7.07 -3.91 -1.66
N VAL A 51 8.06 -4.76 -1.89
CA VAL A 51 8.89 -4.71 -3.10
C VAL A 51 8.03 -4.93 -4.36
N PHE A 52 7.12 -5.90 -4.34
CA PHE A 52 6.19 -6.12 -5.45
C PHE A 52 5.23 -4.95 -5.65
N PHE A 53 4.78 -4.33 -4.56
CA PHE A 53 3.96 -3.13 -4.60
C PHE A 53 4.70 -1.96 -5.27
N VAL A 54 5.94 -1.68 -4.84
CA VAL A 54 6.80 -0.64 -5.44
C VAL A 54 7.00 -0.90 -6.93
N ALA A 55 7.30 -2.15 -7.31
CA ALA A 55 7.43 -2.54 -8.71
C ALA A 55 6.12 -2.32 -9.49
N GLY A 56 4.97 -2.66 -8.89
CA GLY A 56 3.65 -2.42 -9.47
C GLY A 56 3.36 -0.94 -9.68
N VAL A 57 3.63 -0.09 -8.69
CA VAL A 57 3.49 1.36 -8.81
C VAL A 57 4.41 1.91 -9.90
N PHE A 58 5.64 1.41 -10.00
CA PHE A 58 6.54 1.76 -11.09
C PHE A 58 5.93 1.42 -12.46
N LEU A 59 5.35 0.23 -12.62
CA LEU A 59 4.66 -0.17 -13.86
C LEU A 59 3.48 0.76 -14.18
N LEU A 60 2.65 1.12 -13.19
CA LEU A 60 1.55 2.07 -13.39
C LEU A 60 2.06 3.44 -13.85
N ARG A 61 3.19 3.89 -13.33
CA ARG A 61 3.80 5.18 -13.74
C ARG A 61 4.37 5.16 -15.15
N ARG A 62 4.71 3.98 -15.68
CA ARG A 62 5.15 3.82 -17.08
C ARG A 62 4.01 3.82 -18.09
N LEU A 63 2.75 3.77 -17.65
CA LEU A 63 1.58 3.87 -18.53
C LEU A 63 1.50 5.27 -19.15
N LYS A 64 1.44 5.34 -20.48
CA LYS A 64 1.10 6.60 -21.16
C LYS A 64 -0.35 6.97 -20.83
N ALA A 65 -0.59 8.26 -20.67
CA ALA A 65 -1.94 8.76 -20.46
C ALA A 65 -2.76 8.55 -21.74
N THR A 66 -3.97 8.06 -21.58
CA THR A 66 -4.96 7.97 -22.67
C THR A 66 -5.43 9.39 -23.06
N PRO A 67 -6.13 9.56 -24.21
CA PRO A 67 -6.77 10.82 -24.58
C PRO A 67 -7.72 11.41 -23.52
N GLN A 68 -8.32 10.59 -22.65
CA GLN A 68 -9.18 11.05 -21.55
C GLN A 68 -8.42 11.27 -20.24
N GLY A 69 -7.21 10.72 -20.14
CA GLY A 69 -6.34 10.80 -18.98
C GLY A 69 -5.52 12.10 -18.91
N ARG A 70 -4.79 12.24 -17.81
CA ARG A 70 -3.82 13.32 -17.59
C ARG A 70 -2.44 12.74 -17.30
N PRO A 71 -1.36 13.35 -17.82
CA PRO A 71 0.00 12.89 -17.54
C PRO A 71 0.39 13.11 -16.08
N GLU A 72 -0.17 14.11 -15.41
CA GLU A 72 0.09 14.35 -13.99
C GLU A 72 -1.23 14.60 -13.26
N TRP A 73 -1.43 13.86 -12.17
CA TRP A 73 -2.66 13.91 -11.37
C TRP A 73 -2.47 14.64 -10.04
N LEU A 74 -1.23 14.66 -9.54
CA LEU A 74 -0.86 15.27 -8.27
C LEU A 74 0.50 15.96 -8.40
N SER A 75 0.65 17.13 -7.76
CA SER A 75 1.90 17.89 -7.75
C SER A 75 3.05 17.07 -7.16
N ARG A 76 4.29 17.38 -7.56
CA ARG A 76 5.50 16.71 -7.04
C ARG A 76 5.58 16.77 -5.51
N GLY A 77 5.28 17.93 -4.91
CA GLY A 77 5.34 18.11 -3.45
C GLY A 77 4.35 17.22 -2.70
N ALA A 78 3.09 17.16 -3.16
CA ALA A 78 2.08 16.30 -2.56
C ALA A 78 2.40 14.80 -2.76
N ARG A 79 2.99 14.41 -3.90
CA ARG A 79 3.46 13.04 -4.12
C ARG A 79 4.58 12.66 -3.16
N ALA A 80 5.54 13.56 -2.95
CA ALA A 80 6.62 13.35 -1.99
C ALA A 80 6.08 13.21 -0.56
N ALA A 81 5.15 14.08 -0.15
CA ALA A 81 4.53 14.01 1.17
C ALA A 81 3.80 12.68 1.40
N LEU A 82 2.99 12.22 0.44
CA LEU A 82 2.30 10.92 0.52
C LEU A 82 3.28 9.74 0.55
N ALA A 83 4.36 9.81 -0.23
CA ALA A 83 5.37 8.76 -0.23
C ALA A 83 6.17 8.69 1.08
N LEU A 84 6.48 9.85 1.67
CA LEU A 84 7.12 9.92 2.99
C LEU A 84 6.18 9.39 4.09
N PHE A 85 4.90 9.75 4.03
CA PHE A 85 3.90 9.20 4.93
C PHE A 85 3.79 7.68 4.81
N PHE A 86 3.76 7.15 3.58
CA PHE A 86 3.78 5.70 3.35
C PHE A 86 5.04 5.06 3.92
N ALA A 87 6.21 5.64 3.64
CA ALA A 87 7.48 5.10 4.13
C ALA A 87 7.55 5.09 5.66
N PHE A 88 7.01 6.13 6.31
CA PHE A 88 6.90 6.19 7.76
C PHE A 88 6.00 5.08 8.32
N VAL A 89 4.78 4.92 7.78
CA VAL A 89 3.85 3.88 8.23
C VAL A 89 4.43 2.48 8.03
N LEU A 90 5.04 2.22 6.87
CA LEU A 90 5.68 0.93 6.60
C LEU A 90 6.85 0.66 7.56
N SER A 91 7.67 1.67 7.84
CA SER A 91 8.78 1.55 8.79
C SER A 91 8.28 1.16 10.18
N LEU A 92 7.18 1.77 10.66
CA LEU A 92 6.55 1.39 11.93
C LEU A 92 6.04 -0.06 11.93
N MET A 93 5.48 -0.52 10.82
CA MET A 93 5.04 -1.91 10.69
C MET A 93 6.20 -2.90 10.72
N LEU A 94 7.32 -2.57 10.07
CA LEU A 94 8.52 -3.40 10.09
C LEU A 94 9.14 -3.41 11.50
N ALA A 95 9.17 -2.26 12.18
CA ALA A 95 9.58 -2.17 13.58
C ALA A 95 8.73 -3.09 14.47
N TRP A 96 7.41 -3.10 14.25
CA TRP A 96 6.51 -4.02 14.95
C TRP A 96 6.88 -5.47 14.69
N GLN A 97 6.97 -5.89 13.42
CA GLN A 97 7.22 -7.29 13.07
C GLN A 97 8.60 -7.78 13.49
N LEU A 98 9.58 -6.90 13.59
CA LEU A 98 10.91 -7.23 14.12
C LEU A 98 10.99 -7.22 15.66
N GLY A 99 9.86 -7.02 16.34
CA GLY A 99 9.79 -7.00 17.80
C GLY A 99 10.45 -5.78 18.45
N PHE A 100 10.74 -4.72 17.68
CA PHE A 100 11.46 -3.54 18.16
C PHE A 100 10.75 -2.85 19.31
N PHE A 101 9.42 -2.75 19.26
CA PHE A 101 8.68 -2.09 20.34
C PHE A 101 8.76 -2.90 21.64
N ALA A 102 8.67 -4.23 21.58
CA ALA A 102 8.82 -5.08 22.76
C ALA A 102 10.25 -4.96 23.34
N SER A 103 11.27 -5.07 22.48
CA SER A 103 12.66 -4.95 22.92
C SER A 103 12.99 -3.55 23.44
N ALA A 104 12.38 -2.48 22.91
CA ALA A 104 12.63 -1.12 23.37
C ALA A 104 12.19 -0.87 24.82
N PHE A 105 11.16 -1.57 25.30
CA PHE A 105 10.66 -1.43 26.67
C PHE A 105 11.27 -2.44 27.64
N GLU A 106 11.90 -3.50 27.15
CA GLU A 106 12.52 -4.57 27.96
C GLU A 106 14.06 -4.55 27.93
N ALA A 107 14.69 -3.76 27.05
CA ALA A 107 16.14 -3.72 26.91
C ALA A 107 16.83 -3.22 28.18
N ASP A 108 17.41 -4.16 28.93
CA ASP A 108 18.32 -3.88 30.02
C ASP A 108 19.72 -3.55 29.46
N THR A 109 20.15 -2.30 29.62
CA THR A 109 21.46 -1.81 29.14
C THR A 109 22.64 -2.51 29.80
N THR A 110 22.41 -3.22 30.91
CA THR A 110 23.45 -3.99 31.61
C THR A 110 23.87 -5.26 30.86
N GLN A 111 23.03 -5.82 29.98
CA GLN A 111 23.33 -7.05 29.23
C GLN A 111 23.85 -6.80 27.81
N MET A 112 23.37 -5.75 27.13
CA MET A 112 23.79 -5.41 25.76
C MET A 112 25.03 -4.50 25.68
N GLY A 113 25.39 -3.84 26.79
CA GLY A 113 26.36 -2.75 26.80
C GLY A 113 25.82 -1.48 26.12
N GLU A 114 26.20 -0.31 26.61
CA GLU A 114 25.65 0.99 26.16
C GLU A 114 25.84 1.23 24.66
N GLY A 115 27.00 0.84 24.11
CA GLY A 115 27.29 0.95 22.67
C GLY A 115 26.45 0.01 21.81
N GLY A 116 26.22 -1.23 22.27
CA GLY A 116 25.39 -2.22 21.58
C GLY A 116 23.93 -1.77 21.54
N ALA A 117 23.38 -1.34 22.67
CA ALA A 117 22.04 -0.79 22.75
C ALA A 117 21.87 0.46 21.89
N ALA A 118 22.80 1.43 21.98
CA ALA A 118 22.76 2.64 21.16
C ALA A 118 22.77 2.33 19.66
N SER A 119 23.59 1.37 19.22
CA SER A 119 23.63 0.96 17.82
C SER A 119 22.31 0.31 17.35
N TYR A 120 21.67 -0.51 18.18
CA TYR A 120 20.39 -1.13 17.87
C TYR A 120 19.27 -0.09 17.71
N PHE A 121 19.20 0.89 18.62
CA PHE A 121 18.19 1.95 18.60
C PHE A 121 18.37 2.97 17.48
N VAL A 122 19.60 3.16 16.99
CA VAL A 122 19.89 4.11 15.90
C VAL A 122 19.84 3.43 14.54
N PHE A 123 20.51 2.30 14.36
CA PHE A 123 20.66 1.67 13.05
C PHE A 123 19.45 0.84 12.62
N GLY A 124 18.72 0.23 13.56
CA GLY A 124 17.51 -0.55 13.25
C GLY A 124 16.44 0.32 12.57
N PRO A 125 15.88 1.33 13.27
CA PRO A 125 14.90 2.23 12.68
C PRO A 125 15.40 2.96 11.43
N GLY A 126 16.69 3.33 11.41
CA GLY A 126 17.33 3.95 10.26
C GLY A 126 17.30 3.05 9.02
N ALA A 127 17.62 1.76 9.15
CA ALA A 127 17.62 0.80 8.06
C ALA A 127 16.21 0.53 7.50
N TRP A 128 15.21 0.38 8.36
CA TRP A 128 13.83 0.14 7.92
C TRP A 128 13.21 1.37 7.26
N LEU A 129 13.51 2.56 7.77
CA LEU A 129 13.12 3.81 7.14
C LEU A 129 13.81 3.94 5.77
N ALA A 130 15.12 3.71 5.68
CA ALA A 130 15.86 3.76 4.42
C ALA A 130 15.30 2.78 3.37
N PHE A 131 14.96 1.56 3.78
CA PHE A 131 14.29 0.59 2.93
C PHE A 131 12.91 1.07 2.47
N SER A 132 12.11 1.62 3.39
CA SER A 132 10.78 2.14 3.08
C SER A 132 10.81 3.35 2.14
N LEU A 133 11.91 4.13 2.16
CA LEU A 133 12.12 5.27 1.26
C LEU A 133 12.33 4.88 -0.21
N ILE A 134 12.51 3.60 -0.55
CA ILE A 134 12.51 3.14 -1.96
C ILE A 134 11.20 3.56 -2.66
N TYR A 135 10.08 3.57 -1.94
CA TYR A 135 8.81 4.06 -2.49
C TYR A 135 8.85 5.54 -2.86
N VAL A 136 9.57 6.38 -2.11
CA VAL A 136 9.77 7.80 -2.45
C VAL A 136 10.51 7.93 -3.77
N LEU A 137 11.54 7.11 -4.01
CA LEU A 137 12.25 7.08 -5.29
C LEU A 137 11.28 6.80 -6.44
N VAL A 138 10.42 5.79 -6.27
CA VAL A 138 9.50 5.35 -7.33
C VAL A 138 8.28 6.25 -7.48
N PHE A 139 7.78 6.92 -6.45
CA PHE A 139 6.54 7.71 -6.50
C PHE A 139 6.79 9.22 -6.70
N ALA A 140 7.85 9.76 -6.10
CA ALA A 140 8.15 11.20 -6.12
C ALA A 140 9.01 11.64 -7.33
N PHE A 141 9.94 10.80 -7.81
CA PHE A 141 10.82 11.18 -8.92
C PHE A 141 10.14 11.05 -10.27
N ARG A 142 10.75 11.52 -11.36
CA ARG A 142 10.13 11.39 -12.70
C ARG A 142 10.36 9.98 -13.23
N VAL A 143 9.29 9.30 -13.61
CA VAL A 143 9.33 8.04 -14.35
C VAL A 143 8.83 8.33 -15.75
N GLU A 144 9.59 7.94 -16.77
CA GLU A 144 9.25 8.19 -18.16
C GLU A 144 8.13 7.22 -18.62
N PRO A 145 6.98 7.74 -19.08
CA PRO A 145 5.92 6.90 -19.62
C PRO A 145 6.36 6.25 -20.94
N ALA A 146 6.34 4.92 -20.99
CA ALA A 146 6.86 4.14 -22.11
C ALA A 146 5.85 3.15 -22.70
N LEU A 147 4.80 2.81 -21.96
CA LEU A 147 3.82 1.80 -22.37
C LEU A 147 2.67 2.46 -23.12
N ASP A 148 2.52 2.12 -24.40
CA ASP A 148 1.46 2.62 -25.26
C ASP A 148 0.12 1.95 -24.96
N GLU A 149 -0.94 2.75 -24.99
CA GLU A 149 -2.33 2.28 -24.87
C GLU A 149 -2.65 1.24 -25.96
N GLY A 150 -3.55 0.31 -25.66
CA GLY A 150 -4.03 -0.70 -26.61
C GLY A 150 -3.08 -1.88 -26.83
N LYS A 151 -1.84 -1.82 -26.32
CA LYS A 151 -0.90 -2.95 -26.36
C LYS A 151 -1.09 -3.88 -25.15
N THR A 152 -0.81 -5.17 -25.33
CA THR A 152 -0.87 -6.18 -24.25
C THR A 152 -0.03 -5.80 -23.03
N GLY A 153 1.15 -5.21 -23.26
CA GLY A 153 2.03 -4.75 -22.17
C GLY A 153 1.39 -3.68 -21.28
N TYR A 154 0.50 -2.84 -21.82
CA TYR A 154 -0.24 -1.85 -21.03
C TYR A 154 -1.21 -2.51 -20.07
N TRP A 155 -1.95 -3.50 -20.56
CA TRP A 155 -2.92 -4.27 -19.79
C TRP A 155 -2.27 -5.08 -18.68
N ILE A 156 -1.17 -5.76 -18.99
CA ILE A 156 -0.41 -6.54 -18.00
C ILE A 156 0.14 -5.61 -16.92
N ALA A 157 0.75 -4.48 -17.30
CA ALA A 157 1.28 -3.51 -16.34
C ALA A 157 0.18 -2.91 -15.45
N ALA A 158 -0.99 -2.60 -16.01
CA ALA A 158 -2.15 -2.14 -15.25
C ALA A 158 -2.64 -3.19 -14.26
N LEU A 159 -2.85 -4.42 -14.71
CA LEU A 159 -3.33 -5.52 -13.87
C LEU A 159 -2.33 -5.80 -12.73
N LEU A 160 -1.05 -5.96 -13.04
CA LEU A 160 -0.02 -6.22 -12.04
C LEU A 160 0.09 -5.08 -11.03
N GLY A 161 0.09 -3.82 -11.51
CA GLY A 161 0.18 -2.66 -10.63
C GLY A 161 -1.00 -2.53 -9.68
N LEU A 162 -2.22 -2.84 -10.14
CA LEU A 162 -3.41 -2.85 -9.29
C LEU A 162 -3.43 -4.06 -8.35
N ALA A 163 -3.03 -5.24 -8.83
CA ALA A 163 -3.03 -6.47 -8.03
C ALA A 163 -2.02 -6.41 -6.88
N THR A 164 -0.81 -5.88 -7.11
CA THR A 164 0.17 -5.72 -6.03
C THR A 164 -0.22 -4.63 -5.04
N ALA A 165 -0.93 -3.58 -5.48
CA ALA A 165 -1.56 -2.62 -4.57
C ALA A 165 -2.65 -3.27 -3.71
N GLY A 166 -3.48 -4.15 -4.29
CA GLY A 166 -4.43 -4.97 -3.56
C GLY A 166 -3.75 -5.85 -2.52
N GLY A 167 -2.71 -6.60 -2.91
CA GLY A 167 -1.94 -7.45 -2.00
C GLY A 167 -1.33 -6.68 -0.82
N MET A 168 -0.72 -5.52 -1.08
CA MET A 168 -0.18 -4.66 -0.03
C MET A 168 -1.28 -4.09 0.87
N THR A 169 -2.46 -3.76 0.32
CA THR A 169 -3.63 -3.35 1.11
C THR A 169 -4.04 -4.44 2.08
N LEU A 170 -4.06 -5.70 1.66
CA LEU A 170 -4.40 -6.84 2.54
C LEU A 170 -3.42 -7.02 3.68
N VAL A 171 -2.11 -6.99 3.38
CA VAL A 171 -1.05 -7.11 4.39
C VAL A 171 -1.10 -5.95 5.39
N MET A 172 -1.26 -4.71 4.90
CA MET A 172 -1.36 -3.54 5.77
C MET A 172 -2.64 -3.56 6.61
N ALA A 173 -3.77 -4.02 6.05
CA ALA A 173 -5.00 -4.16 6.80
C ALA A 173 -4.86 -5.23 7.91
N ALA A 174 -4.28 -6.39 7.60
CA ALA A 174 -4.02 -7.43 8.60
C ALA A 174 -3.09 -6.93 9.72
N GLN A 175 -2.01 -6.24 9.36
CA GLN A 175 -1.11 -5.65 10.35
C GLN A 175 -1.79 -4.60 11.22
N ALA A 176 -2.59 -3.71 10.62
CA ALA A 176 -3.32 -2.68 11.36
C ALA A 176 -4.28 -3.31 12.38
N HIS A 177 -4.89 -4.45 12.04
CA HIS A 177 -5.70 -5.23 12.96
C HIS A 177 -4.88 -5.76 14.13
N VAL A 178 -3.74 -6.42 13.85
CA VAL A 178 -2.85 -6.98 14.88
C VAL A 178 -2.41 -5.90 15.88
N ILE A 179 -1.97 -4.75 15.37
CA ILE A 179 -1.58 -3.62 16.21
C ILE A 179 -2.78 -3.12 17.03
N GLY A 180 -3.96 -3.06 16.42
CA GLY A 180 -5.20 -2.67 17.10
C GLY A 180 -5.56 -3.58 18.27
N LEU A 181 -5.47 -4.90 18.07
CA LEU A 181 -5.71 -5.89 19.11
C LEU A 181 -4.73 -5.71 20.28
N ALA A 182 -3.44 -5.50 19.98
CA ALA A 182 -2.41 -5.31 20.99
C ALA A 182 -2.58 -4.01 21.81
N LEU A 183 -3.14 -2.96 21.20
CA LEU A 183 -3.40 -1.67 21.86
C LEU A 183 -4.76 -1.60 22.58
N GLY A 184 -5.46 -2.72 22.75
CA GLY A 184 -6.73 -2.78 23.49
C GLY A 184 -7.97 -2.43 22.66
N GLY A 185 -7.87 -2.49 21.32
CA GLY A 185 -8.96 -2.64 20.36
C GLY A 185 -10.27 -1.89 20.65
N GLY A 186 -10.37 -0.64 20.18
CA GLY A 186 -11.63 0.12 20.16
C GLY A 186 -12.10 0.44 18.73
N TRP A 187 -13.39 0.72 18.56
CA TRP A 187 -13.98 1.09 17.26
C TRP A 187 -13.28 2.29 16.58
N TRP A 188 -12.68 3.18 17.37
CA TRP A 188 -11.92 4.33 16.87
C TRP A 188 -10.63 3.91 16.15
N TRP A 189 -10.03 2.78 16.53
CA TRP A 189 -8.85 2.24 15.85
C TRP A 189 -9.18 1.77 14.44
N SER A 190 -10.36 1.17 14.26
CA SER A 190 -10.89 0.81 12.95
C SER A 190 -11.03 2.05 12.07
N VAL A 191 -11.63 3.14 12.58
CA VAL A 191 -11.72 4.42 11.85
C VAL A 191 -10.34 4.95 11.47
N PHE A 192 -9.39 4.93 12.41
CA PHE A 192 -8.01 5.35 12.16
C PHE A 192 -7.35 4.49 11.07
N ALA A 193 -7.44 3.16 11.17
CA ALA A 193 -6.91 2.23 10.19
C ALA A 193 -7.52 2.46 8.80
N PHE A 194 -8.83 2.70 8.71
CA PHE A 194 -9.48 3.06 7.46
C PHE A 194 -8.89 4.32 6.84
N VAL A 195 -8.75 5.39 7.62
CA VAL A 195 -8.19 6.67 7.14
C VAL A 195 -6.75 6.47 6.66
N VAL A 196 -5.93 5.76 7.43
CA VAL A 196 -4.54 5.47 7.05
C VAL A 196 -4.49 4.65 5.75
N LEU A 197 -5.22 3.54 5.65
CA LEU A 197 -5.25 2.72 4.43
C LEU A 197 -5.76 3.53 3.22
N ALA A 198 -6.79 4.35 3.39
CA ALA A 198 -7.28 5.22 2.34
C ALA A 198 -6.20 6.20 1.87
N LEU A 199 -5.49 6.86 2.79
CA LEU A 199 -4.40 7.78 2.46
C LEU A 199 -3.24 7.09 1.74
N LEU A 200 -2.99 5.80 1.99
CA LEU A 200 -1.89 5.05 1.39
C LEU A 200 -2.23 4.52 -0.01
N PHE A 201 -3.44 3.98 -0.19
CA PHE A 201 -3.79 3.23 -1.40
C PHE A 201 -4.69 3.99 -2.39
N LEU A 202 -5.47 4.97 -1.91
CA LEU A 202 -6.24 5.83 -2.82
C LEU A 202 -5.33 6.59 -3.81
N PRO A 203 -4.15 7.12 -3.43
CA PRO A 203 -3.25 7.76 -4.39
C PRO A 203 -2.81 6.86 -5.55
N VAL A 204 -2.57 5.57 -5.28
CA VAL A 204 -2.19 4.60 -6.32
C VAL A 204 -3.37 4.33 -7.26
N ARG A 205 -4.58 4.22 -6.72
CA ARG A 205 -5.81 4.09 -7.50
C ARG A 205 -6.05 5.32 -8.38
N LEU A 206 -5.91 6.52 -7.81
CA LEU A 206 -6.07 7.77 -8.53
C LEU A 206 -4.99 7.97 -9.60
N LEU A 207 -3.76 7.54 -9.35
CA LEU A 207 -2.70 7.49 -10.37
C LEU A 207 -3.16 6.65 -11.58
N TYR A 208 -3.65 5.43 -11.34
CA TYR A 208 -4.15 4.57 -12.41
C TYR A 208 -5.32 5.19 -13.19
N LEU A 209 -6.36 5.63 -12.47
CA LEU A 209 -7.57 6.18 -13.08
C LEU A 209 -7.32 7.50 -13.82
N SER A 210 -6.42 8.33 -13.28
CA SER A 210 -6.02 9.57 -13.95
C SER A 210 -5.32 9.31 -15.29
N ARG A 211 -4.61 8.19 -15.44
CA ARG A 211 -3.91 7.82 -16.67
C ARG A 211 -4.81 7.13 -17.69
N THR A 212 -5.88 6.46 -17.24
CA THR A 212 -6.68 5.56 -18.09
C THR A 212 -8.05 6.13 -18.45
N THR A 213 -8.94 6.29 -17.48
CA THR A 213 -10.33 6.70 -17.72
C THR A 213 -10.56 8.20 -17.52
N GLY A 214 -9.60 8.89 -16.89
CA GLY A 214 -9.76 10.26 -16.41
C GLY A 214 -10.58 10.33 -15.12
N LEU A 215 -10.20 11.24 -14.22
CA LEU A 215 -10.80 11.34 -12.87
C LEU A 215 -12.25 11.84 -12.85
N ARG A 216 -12.72 12.48 -13.93
CA ARG A 216 -14.09 12.98 -14.06
C ARG A 216 -15.07 11.94 -14.62
N SER A 217 -14.58 10.75 -14.99
CA SER A 217 -15.41 9.67 -15.51
C SER A 217 -16.29 9.07 -14.40
N PRO A 218 -17.57 8.75 -14.68
CA PRO A 218 -18.43 8.05 -13.72
C PRO A 218 -17.85 6.69 -13.32
N VAL A 219 -17.14 6.01 -14.22
CA VAL A 219 -16.49 4.73 -13.94
C VAL A 219 -15.29 4.91 -13.01
N ALA A 220 -14.57 6.03 -13.11
CA ALA A 220 -13.52 6.36 -12.15
C ALA A 220 -14.09 6.62 -10.76
N GLY A 221 -15.24 7.33 -10.67
CA GLY A 221 -15.98 7.51 -9.43
C GLY A 221 -16.40 6.17 -8.83
N ALA A 222 -16.97 5.28 -9.63
CA ALA A 222 -17.35 3.94 -9.19
C ALA A 222 -16.15 3.11 -8.69
N ALA A 223 -15.01 3.17 -9.38
CA ALA A 223 -13.79 2.48 -8.95
C ALA A 223 -13.21 3.03 -7.63
N VAL A 224 -13.26 4.34 -7.41
CA VAL A 224 -12.88 4.95 -6.13
C VAL A 224 -13.80 4.53 -5.00
N VAL A 225 -15.12 4.55 -5.24
CA VAL A 225 -16.12 4.08 -4.27
C VAL A 225 -15.94 2.59 -3.99
N GLY A 226 -15.69 1.78 -5.02
CA GLY A 226 -15.39 0.35 -4.91
C GLY A 226 -14.23 0.09 -3.95
N LEU A 227 -13.08 0.75 -4.15
CA LEU A 227 -11.96 0.67 -3.22
C LEU A 227 -12.36 1.10 -1.80
N GLY A 228 -13.11 2.20 -1.67
CA GLY A 228 -13.60 2.66 -0.37
C GLY A 228 -14.45 1.62 0.37
N VAL A 229 -15.33 0.92 -0.35
CA VAL A 229 -16.13 -0.19 0.19
C VAL A 229 -15.24 -1.35 0.60
N VAL A 230 -14.25 -1.73 -0.21
CA VAL A 230 -13.29 -2.79 0.16
C VAL A 230 -12.57 -2.42 1.45
N LEU A 231 -12.02 -1.22 1.55
CA LEU A 231 -11.33 -0.74 2.75
C LEU A 231 -12.25 -0.73 3.97
N LEU A 232 -13.49 -0.27 3.81
CA LEU A 232 -14.48 -0.24 4.89
C LEU A 232 -14.77 -1.65 5.40
N VAL A 233 -14.99 -2.62 4.51
CA VAL A 233 -15.27 -4.00 4.92
C VAL A 233 -14.04 -4.66 5.54
N LEU A 234 -12.85 -4.44 4.98
CA LEU A 234 -11.60 -4.94 5.55
C LEU A 234 -11.44 -4.50 7.00
N VAL A 235 -11.77 -3.24 7.29
CA VAL A 235 -11.69 -2.65 8.62
C VAL A 235 -12.85 -3.08 9.52
N ALA A 236 -14.08 -3.16 9.00
CA ALA A 236 -15.24 -3.56 9.78
C ALA A 236 -15.14 -5.02 10.25
N ARG A 237 -14.58 -5.91 9.41
CA ARG A 237 -14.36 -7.32 9.75
C ARG A 237 -13.34 -7.51 10.87
N GLN A 238 -12.50 -6.51 11.14
CA GLN A 238 -11.58 -6.52 12.27
C GLN A 238 -12.29 -6.29 13.61
N MET A 239 -13.56 -5.91 13.60
CA MET A 239 -14.36 -5.67 14.81
C MET A 239 -15.21 -6.87 15.23
N SER A 240 -15.37 -7.86 14.34
CA SER A 240 -16.18 -9.07 14.55
C SER A 240 -15.32 -10.25 14.98
#